data_AF-A0AAV5CNG1-F1
#
_entry.id   AF-A0AAV5CNG1-F1
#
_cell.length_a   1.000
_cell.length_b   1.000
_cell.length_c   1.000
_cell.angle_alpha   90.00
_cell.angle_beta   90.00
_cell.angle_gamma   90.00
#
_symmetry.space_group_name_H-M   'P 1'
#
loop_
_entity.id
_entity.type
_entity.pdbx_description
1 polymer ?
#
loop_
_entity_poly.entity_id
_entity_poly.type
_entity_poly.pdbx_seq_one_letter_code
_entity_poly.pdbx_strand_id
1 'polypeptide(L)'
;MDSSDDEAIGGGGSAPAETKKKPAAAAKGRATGKGKAGPKAESKAKESSLLKQKSPAEFFAENKNIAGFDNPGKSLYTTMRELVENALDSAESISELPDIEITIEEITKSKFNTMIGLVDRERVDEALYDDFESDKAREKRLAKEARFQETQAKNAALGKKVKEAPTVRAKGRGEAAFFRVTCKDNGRGMPHDDIPNMLGRVLSGTKYGLRQTRGKFGLGAKMALIWSKMSTGLPIDIKSAMKGQNYISFCRLDIDIHKNVPHVHLHEKKANKDHWHGAEIQVVIEGNWTTHRSKILHYMRQMAVITPYAQFLFRFLSDAADKNLTVSWNSYKINQQQDKIGVFVSIVSTKIPFKGTGKEYIGDDITEIASAVKSALKQCCLQLKSKIMKKLQARERQDRKRNLNRYIPDVARAIMETLVEIADESPPKRPRYDKEDEELLDKVNSQEVTETTFRDCLAQHVEQVDYEMALEYAMQSGVSEEPREDIYLNSLDASYKFVDFQSPLFVFKFIP
;
A
#
# COMPACT_ATOMS: atom_id res chain seq x y z
N MET A 1 -6.09 17.73 -69.49
CA MET A 1 -5.04 18.77 -69.66
C MET A 1 -4.11 18.64 -68.47
N ASP A 2 -2.90 18.18 -68.59
CA ASP A 2 -2.19 17.59 -69.71
C ASP A 2 -0.98 16.84 -69.12
N SER A 3 -0.51 15.82 -69.84
CA SER A 3 0.87 15.32 -69.99
C SER A 3 1.89 15.46 -68.82
N SER A 4 2.62 14.42 -68.35
CA SER A 4 3.55 13.52 -69.10
C SER A 4 4.66 14.34 -69.79
N ASP A 5 5.96 14.06 -69.82
CA ASP A 5 6.93 13.02 -69.44
C ASP A 5 8.29 13.75 -69.25
N ASP A 6 9.43 13.22 -68.79
CA ASP A 6 10.36 12.28 -69.45
C ASP A 6 11.75 12.49 -68.76
N GLU A 7 12.77 11.62 -68.70
CA GLU A 7 13.04 10.25 -69.15
C GLU A 7 14.42 9.79 -68.60
N ALA A 8 14.68 8.46 -68.62
CA ALA A 8 15.97 7.72 -68.82
C ALA A 8 16.06 6.50 -67.87
N ILE A 9 15.54 5.29 -68.20
CA ILE A 9 15.90 4.21 -69.17
C ILE A 9 17.06 3.28 -68.76
N GLY A 10 16.74 1.95 -68.73
CA GLY A 10 17.62 0.80 -69.01
C GLY A 10 17.64 -0.26 -67.88
N GLY A 11 16.81 -1.32 -67.85
CA GLY A 11 16.89 -2.57 -68.64
C GLY A 11 17.91 -3.56 -68.02
N GLY A 12 17.71 -4.85 -67.73
CA GLY A 12 16.68 -5.88 -67.86
C GLY A 12 17.36 -7.26 -67.61
N GLY A 13 16.63 -8.30 -67.18
CA GLY A 13 16.94 -9.71 -67.50
C GLY A 13 17.61 -10.66 -66.47
N SER A 14 16.78 -11.57 -65.93
CA SER A 14 16.94 -13.06 -65.80
C SER A 14 18.17 -13.79 -65.19
N ALA A 15 17.82 -14.69 -64.26
CA ALA A 15 18.46 -15.87 -63.60
C ALA A 15 19.39 -16.82 -64.43
N PRO A 16 19.77 -18.05 -63.96
CA PRO A 16 20.52 -18.52 -62.76
C PRO A 16 21.69 -19.53 -63.12
N ALA A 17 22.49 -20.04 -62.16
CA ALA A 17 23.30 -21.29 -62.29
C ALA A 17 23.86 -21.73 -60.90
N GLU A 18 23.53 -22.89 -60.34
CA GLU A 18 24.04 -24.27 -60.52
C GLU A 18 25.41 -24.63 -59.90
N THR A 19 25.30 -25.56 -58.94
CA THR A 19 26.21 -26.59 -58.37
C THR A 19 27.53 -26.97 -59.04
N LYS A 20 28.52 -27.38 -58.21
CA LYS A 20 29.41 -28.53 -58.49
C LYS A 20 29.93 -29.24 -57.23
N LYS A 21 29.79 -30.58 -57.22
CA LYS A 21 30.35 -31.60 -56.30
C LYS A 21 31.86 -31.83 -56.60
N LYS A 22 32.70 -32.36 -55.68
CA LYS A 22 33.05 -33.79 -55.37
C LYS A 22 34.55 -33.78 -54.88
N PRO A 23 35.23 -34.89 -54.46
CA PRO A 23 34.80 -36.26 -54.16
C PRO A 23 35.41 -36.87 -52.85
N ALA A 24 35.17 -38.18 -52.68
CA ALA A 24 35.39 -39.07 -51.53
C ALA A 24 36.76 -39.78 -51.49
N ALA A 25 37.07 -40.41 -50.34
CA ALA A 25 37.93 -41.60 -50.23
C ALA A 25 37.54 -42.45 -49.01
N ALA A 26 37.70 -43.78 -49.13
CA ALA A 26 37.29 -44.82 -48.20
C ALA A 26 38.49 -45.52 -47.54
N ALA A 27 38.33 -46.13 -46.35
CA ALA A 27 38.79 -47.52 -46.04
C ALA A 27 38.58 -47.95 -44.57
N LYS A 28 38.51 -49.28 -44.41
CA LYS A 28 38.11 -50.18 -43.30
C LYS A 28 38.98 -50.17 -42.01
N GLY A 29 38.40 -50.68 -40.92
CA GLY A 29 39.13 -51.31 -39.80
C GLY A 29 38.24 -51.84 -38.66
N ARG A 30 38.38 -53.12 -38.28
CA ARG A 30 37.61 -53.86 -37.26
C ARG A 30 38.60 -54.34 -36.17
N ALA A 31 38.34 -54.12 -34.87
CA ALA A 31 38.71 -55.03 -33.75
C ALA A 31 38.40 -54.46 -32.34
N THR A 32 37.61 -55.24 -31.59
CA THR A 32 37.62 -55.59 -30.15
C THR A 32 38.24 -54.68 -29.07
N GLY A 33 37.42 -54.39 -28.04
CA GLY A 33 37.88 -54.04 -26.69
C GLY A 33 36.77 -54.22 -25.64
N LYS A 34 36.88 -55.23 -24.76
CA LYS A 34 36.04 -55.44 -23.58
C LYS A 34 36.45 -54.47 -22.47
N GLY A 35 35.49 -53.84 -21.78
CA GLY A 35 35.77 -53.01 -20.61
C GLY A 35 34.54 -52.58 -19.80
N LYS A 36 34.21 -53.38 -18.78
CA LYS A 36 33.50 -53.10 -17.51
C LYS A 36 32.13 -52.38 -17.53
N ALA A 37 31.12 -53.14 -17.12
CA ALA A 37 29.81 -52.64 -16.70
C ALA A 37 29.92 -51.88 -15.36
N GLY A 38 29.51 -50.61 -15.37
CA GLY A 38 29.12 -49.82 -14.19
C GLY A 38 27.60 -49.58 -14.22
N PRO A 39 26.97 -49.22 -13.08
CA PRO A 39 25.53 -49.28 -12.92
C PRO A 39 24.83 -48.28 -13.86
N LYS A 40 23.78 -48.76 -14.54
CA LYS A 40 22.92 -47.97 -15.42
C LYS A 40 22.34 -46.79 -14.64
N ALA A 41 22.86 -45.58 -14.90
CA ALA A 41 22.09 -44.37 -14.71
C ALA A 41 20.99 -44.38 -15.77
N GLU A 42 19.73 -44.27 -15.34
CA GLU A 42 18.59 -44.07 -16.22
C GLU A 42 18.86 -42.88 -17.13
N SER A 43 19.03 -43.15 -18.42
CA SER A 43 19.10 -42.12 -19.43
C SER A 43 17.76 -41.40 -19.44
N LYS A 44 17.71 -40.16 -18.93
CA LYS A 44 16.66 -39.21 -19.28
C LYS A 44 16.51 -39.23 -20.80
N ALA A 45 15.40 -39.80 -21.27
CA ALA A 45 15.00 -39.69 -22.65
C ALA A 45 15.06 -38.20 -23.01
N LYS A 46 15.80 -37.87 -24.06
CA LYS A 46 15.77 -36.53 -24.67
C LYS A 46 14.31 -36.26 -25.03
N GLU A 47 13.65 -35.46 -24.21
CA GLU A 47 12.35 -34.90 -24.51
C GLU A 47 12.55 -34.09 -25.80
N SER A 48 12.04 -34.62 -26.90
CA SER A 48 11.98 -33.89 -28.16
C SER A 48 11.40 -32.52 -27.87
N SER A 49 12.04 -31.45 -28.37
CA SER A 49 11.61 -30.06 -28.23
C SER A 49 10.28 -29.81 -28.93
N LEU A 50 9.22 -30.39 -28.40
CA LEU A 50 7.84 -30.18 -28.78
C LEU A 50 7.43 -28.84 -28.17
N LEU A 51 7.35 -27.81 -29.02
CA LEU A 51 6.72 -26.55 -28.67
C LEU A 51 5.27 -26.83 -28.27
N LYS A 52 4.96 -26.72 -26.97
CA LYS A 52 3.59 -26.87 -26.45
C LYS A 52 2.94 -25.49 -26.35
N GLN A 53 1.83 -25.29 -27.05
CA GLN A 53 0.99 -24.11 -26.90
C GLN A 53 0.25 -24.20 -25.56
N LYS A 54 0.29 -23.12 -24.77
CA LYS A 54 -0.41 -23.03 -23.48
C LYS A 54 -1.54 -22.02 -23.53
N SER A 55 -2.60 -22.29 -22.80
CA SER A 55 -3.69 -21.33 -22.63
C SER A 55 -3.23 -20.15 -21.76
N PRO A 56 -3.86 -18.96 -21.85
CA PRO A 56 -3.57 -17.87 -20.94
C PRO A 56 -3.76 -18.25 -19.47
N ALA A 57 -4.82 -19.01 -19.16
CA ALA A 57 -5.09 -19.46 -17.79
C ALA A 57 -4.03 -20.44 -17.29
N GLU A 58 -3.57 -21.35 -18.15
CA GLU A 58 -2.51 -22.31 -17.86
C GLU A 58 -1.16 -21.61 -17.62
N PHE A 59 -0.83 -20.61 -18.43
CA PHE A 59 0.36 -19.78 -18.22
C PHE A 59 0.36 -19.15 -16.81
N PHE A 60 -0.75 -18.55 -16.38
CA PHE A 60 -0.83 -17.91 -15.08
C PHE A 60 -0.93 -18.90 -13.90
N ALA A 61 -1.49 -20.09 -14.12
CA ALA A 61 -1.51 -21.18 -13.14
C ALA A 61 -0.09 -21.70 -12.83
N GLU A 62 0.78 -21.76 -13.84
CA GLU A 62 2.18 -22.15 -13.68
C GLU A 62 3.07 -21.02 -13.15
N ASN A 63 2.82 -19.77 -13.57
CA ASN A 63 3.63 -18.60 -13.25
C ASN A 63 3.00 -17.73 -12.15
N LYS A 64 2.75 -18.34 -10.98
CA LYS A 64 2.04 -17.73 -9.84
C LYS A 64 2.70 -16.46 -9.29
N ASN A 65 4.03 -16.42 -9.34
CA ASN A 65 4.87 -15.29 -8.93
C ASN A 65 4.60 -14.02 -9.73
N ILE A 66 4.27 -14.14 -11.02
CA ILE A 66 3.92 -13.00 -11.88
C ILE A 66 2.70 -12.30 -11.28
N ALA A 67 1.63 -13.02 -10.99
CA ALA A 67 0.41 -12.41 -10.48
C ALA A 67 0.41 -12.08 -8.97
N GLY A 68 1.48 -12.40 -8.23
CA GLY A 68 1.56 -12.17 -6.78
C GLY A 68 0.87 -13.23 -5.91
N PHE A 69 0.68 -14.43 -6.46
CA PHE A 69 0.04 -15.59 -5.78
C PHE A 69 1.06 -16.70 -5.43
N ASP A 70 2.32 -16.32 -5.20
CA ASP A 70 3.42 -17.24 -4.87
C ASP A 70 3.39 -17.73 -3.41
N ASN A 71 2.86 -16.92 -2.50
CA ASN A 71 2.79 -17.22 -1.07
C ASN A 71 1.33 -17.09 -0.59
N PRO A 72 0.77 -18.07 0.16
CA PRO A 72 -0.58 -18.00 0.71
C PRO A 72 -0.93 -16.66 1.39
N GLY A 73 -0.01 -16.09 2.17
CA GLY A 73 -0.22 -14.78 2.79
C GLY A 73 -0.32 -13.62 1.78
N LYS A 74 0.53 -13.64 0.74
CA LYS A 74 0.50 -12.65 -0.34
C LYS A 74 -0.73 -12.84 -1.22
N SER A 75 -1.17 -14.07 -1.46
CA SER A 75 -2.39 -14.41 -2.19
C SER A 75 -3.63 -13.84 -1.52
N LEU A 76 -3.73 -13.91 -0.18
CA LEU A 76 -4.83 -13.31 0.58
C LEU A 76 -4.87 -11.78 0.43
N TYR A 77 -3.72 -11.13 0.59
CA TYR A 77 -3.58 -9.67 0.39
C TYR A 77 -3.94 -9.25 -1.05
N THR A 78 -3.39 -9.96 -2.05
CA THR A 78 -3.60 -9.66 -3.47
C THR A 78 -5.06 -9.85 -3.86
N THR A 79 -5.71 -10.92 -3.39
CA THR A 79 -7.14 -11.15 -3.64
C THR A 79 -8.00 -10.02 -3.10
N MET A 80 -7.79 -9.62 -1.84
CA MET A 80 -8.50 -8.50 -1.23
C MET A 80 -8.28 -7.20 -2.02
N ARG A 81 -7.02 -6.89 -2.36
CA ARG A 81 -6.65 -5.69 -3.12
C ARG A 81 -7.34 -5.63 -4.48
N GLU A 82 -7.31 -6.73 -5.25
CA GLU A 82 -7.92 -6.76 -6.58
C GLU A 82 -9.45 -6.65 -6.53
N LEU A 83 -10.09 -7.24 -5.51
CA LEU A 83 -11.54 -7.08 -5.31
C LEU A 83 -11.92 -5.63 -4.97
N VAL A 84 -11.19 -5.00 -4.04
CA VAL A 84 -11.40 -3.57 -3.67
C VAL A 84 -11.15 -2.63 -4.85
N GLU A 85 -10.06 -2.82 -5.60
CA GLU A 85 -9.76 -2.01 -6.79
C GLU A 85 -10.88 -2.11 -7.84
N ASN A 86 -11.45 -3.31 -8.04
CA ASN A 86 -12.55 -3.50 -8.99
C ASN A 86 -13.87 -2.91 -8.50
N ALA A 87 -14.17 -3.00 -7.20
CA ALA A 87 -15.34 -2.38 -6.59
C ALA A 87 -15.31 -0.85 -6.74
N LEU A 88 -14.17 -0.21 -6.45
CA LEU A 88 -13.99 1.23 -6.63
C LEU A 88 -14.16 1.65 -8.09
N ASP A 89 -13.48 0.96 -9.02
CA ASP A 89 -13.62 1.24 -10.46
C ASP A 89 -15.09 1.07 -10.93
N SER A 90 -15.84 0.13 -10.34
CA SER A 90 -17.25 -0.13 -10.65
C SER A 90 -18.16 1.01 -10.21
N ALA A 91 -18.06 1.47 -8.96
CA ALA A 91 -18.85 2.58 -8.43
C ALA A 91 -18.52 3.92 -9.11
N GLU A 92 -17.23 4.20 -9.32
CA GLU A 92 -16.80 5.42 -10.00
C GLU A 92 -17.20 5.46 -11.48
N SER A 93 -17.37 4.30 -12.13
CA SER A 93 -17.81 4.25 -13.53
C SER A 93 -19.23 4.79 -13.73
N ILE A 94 -20.05 4.76 -12.68
CA ILE A 94 -21.42 5.31 -12.65
C ILE A 94 -21.52 6.59 -11.81
N SER A 95 -20.38 7.15 -11.40
CA SER A 95 -20.30 8.38 -10.60
C SER A 95 -21.07 8.33 -9.27
N GLU A 96 -21.11 7.15 -8.64
CA GLU A 96 -21.68 6.99 -7.31
C GLU A 96 -20.58 6.90 -6.24
N LEU A 97 -20.90 7.37 -5.03
CA LEU A 97 -20.00 7.27 -3.88
C LEU A 97 -19.82 5.79 -3.53
N PRO A 98 -18.59 5.24 -3.56
CA PRO A 98 -18.38 3.82 -3.33
C PRO A 98 -18.70 3.45 -1.87
N ASP A 99 -19.57 2.46 -1.69
CA ASP A 99 -19.81 1.77 -0.42
C ASP A 99 -19.36 0.32 -0.58
N ILE A 100 -18.25 -0.03 0.07
CA ILE A 100 -17.55 -1.29 -0.14
C ILE A 100 -17.41 -2.03 1.18
N GLU A 101 -17.97 -3.24 1.20
CA GLU A 101 -17.92 -4.16 2.32
C GLU A 101 -16.98 -5.33 2.02
N ILE A 102 -15.91 -5.46 2.81
CA ILE A 102 -14.93 -6.53 2.71
C ILE A 102 -15.01 -7.39 3.96
N THR A 103 -15.30 -8.67 3.78
CA THR A 103 -15.34 -9.66 4.86
C THR A 103 -14.32 -10.78 4.59
N ILE A 104 -13.41 -11.03 5.53
CA ILE A 104 -12.48 -12.17 5.50
C ILE A 104 -12.86 -13.12 6.62
N GLU A 105 -13.34 -14.31 6.28
CA GLU A 105 -13.73 -15.35 7.24
C GLU A 105 -12.70 -16.48 7.23
N GLU A 106 -12.19 -16.87 8.40
CA GLU A 106 -11.34 -18.03 8.59
C GLU A 106 -12.17 -19.32 8.58
N ILE A 107 -11.80 -20.27 7.73
CA ILE A 107 -12.47 -21.55 7.58
C ILE A 107 -11.63 -22.62 8.27
N THR A 108 -12.23 -23.31 9.25
CA THR A 108 -11.59 -24.46 9.92
C THR A 108 -11.46 -25.65 8.97
N LYS A 109 -10.47 -26.51 9.23
CA LYS A 109 -10.19 -27.68 8.40
C LYS A 109 -11.39 -28.61 8.24
N SER A 110 -12.18 -28.83 9.30
CA SER A 110 -13.37 -29.68 9.22
C SER A 110 -14.48 -29.05 8.36
N LYS A 111 -14.73 -27.73 8.49
CA LYS A 111 -15.62 -26.97 7.60
C LYS A 111 -15.13 -27.05 6.15
N PHE A 112 -13.82 -26.93 5.93
CA PHE A 112 -13.21 -27.07 4.61
C PHE A 112 -13.40 -28.47 4.02
N ASN A 113 -13.08 -29.53 4.77
CA ASN A 113 -13.26 -30.93 4.37
C ASN A 113 -14.71 -31.20 3.95
N THR A 114 -15.66 -30.69 4.73
CA THR A 114 -17.09 -30.80 4.41
C THR A 114 -17.42 -30.11 3.09
N MET A 115 -16.90 -28.91 2.83
CA MET A 115 -17.13 -28.18 1.57
C MET A 115 -16.57 -28.90 0.34
N ILE A 116 -15.44 -29.61 0.48
CA ILE A 116 -14.87 -30.43 -0.60
C ILE A 116 -15.48 -31.84 -0.68
N GLY A 117 -16.47 -32.15 0.16
CA GLY A 117 -17.16 -33.46 0.17
C GLY A 117 -16.39 -34.58 0.88
N LEU A 118 -15.35 -34.27 1.64
CA LEU A 118 -14.66 -35.21 2.52
C LEU A 118 -15.45 -35.33 3.83
N VAL A 119 -15.94 -36.54 4.11
CA VAL A 119 -16.53 -36.88 5.41
C VAL A 119 -15.40 -37.25 6.36
N ASP A 120 -15.19 -36.44 7.39
CA ASP A 120 -14.31 -36.80 8.51
C ASP A 120 -14.94 -38.02 9.22
N ARG A 121 -14.47 -39.23 8.91
CA ARG A 121 -14.84 -40.43 9.67
C ARG A 121 -13.84 -40.61 10.81
N GLU A 122 -14.34 -40.83 12.02
CA GLU A 122 -13.49 -41.26 13.12
C GLU A 122 -12.83 -42.60 12.76
N ARG A 123 -11.53 -42.69 13.02
CA ARG A 123 -10.75 -43.89 12.76
C ARG A 123 -11.14 -44.92 13.82
N VAL A 124 -11.98 -45.88 13.45
CA VAL A 124 -12.57 -46.86 14.39
C VAL A 124 -11.54 -47.90 14.86
N ASP A 125 -10.52 -48.20 14.07
CA ASP A 125 -9.50 -49.20 14.41
C ASP A 125 -8.07 -48.66 14.20
N GLU A 126 -7.43 -48.20 15.27
CA GLU A 126 -5.97 -47.94 15.26
C GLU A 126 -5.17 -49.23 15.05
N ALA A 127 -5.69 -50.40 15.48
CA ALA A 127 -5.00 -51.68 15.44
C ALA A 127 -4.83 -52.28 14.02
N LEU A 128 -5.57 -51.78 13.02
CA LEU A 128 -5.55 -52.35 11.65
C LEU A 128 -4.48 -51.71 10.75
N TYR A 129 -3.91 -50.58 11.17
CA TYR A 129 -2.93 -49.78 10.42
C TYR A 129 -1.68 -49.46 11.25
N ASP A 130 -1.30 -50.34 12.17
CA ASP A 130 0.10 -50.41 12.61
C ASP A 130 0.92 -50.95 11.44
N ASP A 131 1.24 -50.08 10.49
CA ASP A 131 2.15 -50.36 9.40
C ASP A 131 3.47 -50.82 10.02
N PHE A 132 3.75 -52.12 9.94
CA PHE A 132 4.99 -52.81 10.34
C PHE A 132 6.11 -51.85 10.79
N GLU A 133 6.17 -51.55 12.10
CA GLU A 133 7.27 -50.77 12.64
C GLU A 133 8.54 -51.58 12.40
N SER A 134 9.36 -51.20 11.41
CA SER A 134 10.63 -51.91 11.15
C SER A 134 11.41 -52.00 12.46
N ASP A 135 12.07 -53.13 12.74
CA ASP A 135 12.77 -53.33 14.03
C ASP A 135 13.69 -52.14 14.39
N LYS A 136 14.26 -51.49 13.37
CA LYS A 136 15.10 -50.30 13.47
C LYS A 136 14.35 -49.04 13.92
N ALA A 137 13.10 -48.86 13.51
CA ALA A 137 12.24 -47.76 13.97
C ALA A 137 11.81 -47.97 15.42
N ARG A 138 11.47 -49.21 15.79
CA ARG A 138 11.11 -49.61 17.16
C ARG A 138 12.28 -49.40 18.13
N GLU A 139 13.47 -49.85 17.76
CA GLU A 139 14.69 -49.68 18.56
C GLU A 139 15.04 -48.20 18.76
N LYS A 140 14.89 -47.37 17.72
CA LYS A 140 15.12 -45.94 17.80
C LYS A 140 14.10 -45.22 18.69
N ARG A 141 12.84 -45.67 18.69
CA ARG A 141 11.80 -45.13 19.57
C ARG A 141 12.08 -45.52 21.03
N LEU A 142 12.34 -46.79 21.30
CA LEU A 142 12.70 -47.30 22.63
C LEU A 142 13.94 -46.60 23.18
N ALA A 143 14.98 -46.38 22.36
CA ALA A 143 16.17 -45.64 22.78
C ALA A 143 15.87 -44.16 23.11
N LYS A 144 14.93 -43.54 22.39
CA LYS A 144 14.52 -42.15 22.62
C LYS A 144 13.64 -42.01 23.87
N GLU A 145 12.75 -42.97 24.10
CA GLU A 145 11.93 -43.07 25.31
C GLU A 145 12.79 -43.35 26.55
N ALA A 146 13.76 -44.26 26.45
CA ALA A 146 14.71 -44.55 27.52
C ALA A 146 15.56 -43.32 27.88
N ARG A 147 16.11 -42.60 26.88
CA ARG A 147 16.83 -41.33 27.13
C ARG A 147 15.93 -40.27 27.75
N PHE A 148 14.67 -40.21 27.35
CA PHE A 148 13.71 -39.25 27.90
C PHE A 148 13.38 -39.60 29.36
N GLN A 149 13.15 -40.86 29.69
CA GLN A 149 12.97 -41.33 31.07
C GLN A 149 14.21 -41.10 31.93
N GLU A 150 15.41 -41.35 31.42
CA GLU A 150 16.66 -41.07 32.13
C GLU A 150 16.82 -39.57 32.41
N THR A 151 16.47 -38.72 31.44
CA THR A 151 16.50 -37.26 31.59
C THR A 151 15.44 -36.78 32.58
N GLN A 152 14.27 -37.42 32.59
CA GLN A 152 13.21 -37.16 33.58
C GLN A 152 13.62 -37.58 34.99
N ALA A 153 14.22 -38.76 35.15
CA ALA A 153 14.72 -39.25 36.43
C ALA A 153 15.81 -38.33 37.00
N LYS A 154 16.74 -37.86 36.16
CA LYS A 154 17.76 -36.86 36.54
C LYS A 154 17.14 -35.52 36.94
N ASN A 155 16.12 -35.06 36.21
CA ASN A 155 15.43 -33.80 36.52
C ASN A 155 14.57 -33.90 37.80
N ALA A 156 13.97 -35.06 38.08
CA ALA A 156 13.22 -35.34 39.30
C ALA A 156 14.14 -35.40 40.53
N ALA A 157 15.33 -36.02 40.41
CA ALA A 157 16.34 -36.03 41.47
C ALA A 157 16.89 -34.61 41.80
N LEU A 158 16.80 -33.66 40.85
CA LEU A 158 17.19 -32.26 41.01
C LEU A 158 16.03 -31.33 41.42
N GLY A 159 14.87 -31.87 41.80
CA GLY A 159 13.73 -31.09 42.31
C GLY A 159 13.03 -30.18 41.30
N LYS A 160 13.24 -30.36 39.98
CA LYS A 160 12.56 -29.59 38.94
C LYS A 160 11.26 -30.27 38.51
N LYS A 161 10.19 -29.48 38.26
CA LYS A 161 8.88 -29.98 37.82
C LYS A 161 8.99 -30.82 36.53
N VAL A 162 8.40 -32.00 36.59
CA VAL A 162 8.26 -32.99 35.50
C VAL A 162 7.48 -32.38 34.33
N LYS A 163 8.01 -32.47 33.11
CA LYS A 163 7.29 -32.15 31.86
C LYS A 163 6.81 -33.44 31.21
N GLU A 164 5.54 -33.49 30.82
CA GLU A 164 4.96 -34.60 30.06
C GLU A 164 5.67 -34.83 28.72
N ALA A 165 5.62 -36.08 28.26
CA ALA A 165 6.24 -36.51 27.02
C ALA A 165 5.65 -35.76 25.81
N PRO A 166 6.49 -35.24 24.89
CA PRO A 166 5.97 -34.62 23.68
C PRO A 166 5.38 -35.71 22.79
N THR A 167 4.07 -35.68 22.57
CA THR A 167 3.42 -36.41 21.47
C THR A 167 4.18 -36.09 20.18
N VAL A 168 4.62 -37.12 19.45
CA VAL A 168 5.31 -36.97 18.17
C VAL A 168 4.30 -36.46 17.13
N ARG A 169 3.97 -35.16 17.17
CA ARG A 169 3.48 -34.47 15.99
C ARG A 169 4.69 -34.26 15.10
N ALA A 170 4.70 -34.95 13.97
CA ALA A 170 5.60 -34.67 12.87
C ALA A 170 5.60 -33.15 12.64
N LYS A 171 6.79 -32.55 12.62
CA LYS A 171 6.98 -31.13 12.32
C LYS A 171 6.70 -30.92 10.82
N GLY A 172 5.43 -31.01 10.46
CA GLY A 172 4.93 -30.69 9.13
C GLY A 172 5.06 -29.20 8.88
N ARG A 173 5.20 -28.83 7.60
CA ARG A 173 4.88 -27.47 7.11
C ARG A 173 3.61 -26.98 7.84
N GLY A 174 3.61 -25.73 8.31
CA GLY A 174 2.45 -25.14 8.99
C GLY A 174 1.15 -25.52 8.27
N GLU A 175 0.17 -26.01 9.02
CA GLU A 175 -1.08 -26.53 8.48
C GLU A 175 -1.76 -25.44 7.63
N ALA A 176 -2.16 -25.80 6.40
CA ALA A 176 -2.77 -24.86 5.47
C ALA A 176 -4.05 -24.27 6.08
N ALA A 177 -4.15 -22.94 6.12
CA ALA A 177 -5.32 -22.22 6.60
C ALA A 177 -6.13 -21.69 5.41
N PHE A 178 -7.45 -21.81 5.48
CA PHE A 178 -8.35 -21.44 4.41
C PHE A 178 -9.17 -20.22 4.82
N PHE A 179 -9.40 -19.30 3.87
CA PHE A 179 -10.12 -18.06 4.11
C PHE A 179 -11.14 -17.82 3.01
N ARG A 180 -12.35 -17.43 3.42
CA ARG A 180 -13.40 -16.94 2.52
C ARG A 180 -13.31 -15.42 2.48
N VAL A 181 -12.97 -14.88 1.32
CA VAL A 181 -12.94 -13.44 1.07
C VAL A 181 -14.22 -13.07 0.33
N THR A 182 -15.01 -12.18 0.92
CA THR A 182 -16.23 -11.63 0.32
C THR A 182 -16.05 -10.13 0.15
N CYS A 183 -16.29 -9.64 -1.07
CA CYS A 183 -16.30 -8.21 -1.39
C CYS A 183 -17.67 -7.87 -1.98
N LYS A 184 -18.38 -6.95 -1.34
CA LYS A 184 -19.67 -6.42 -1.79
C LYS A 184 -19.53 -4.93 -2.05
N ASP A 185 -20.08 -4.47 -3.18
CA ASP A 185 -20.08 -3.08 -3.60
C ASP A 185 -21.47 -2.60 -4.02
N ASN A 186 -21.61 -1.27 -4.14
CA ASN A 186 -22.77 -0.59 -4.72
C ASN A 186 -22.51 -0.10 -6.16
N GLY A 187 -21.62 -0.77 -6.90
CA GLY A 187 -21.21 -0.32 -8.22
C GLY A 187 -22.24 -0.58 -9.33
N ARG A 188 -21.76 -0.55 -10.58
CA ARG A 188 -22.60 -0.71 -11.79
C ARG A 188 -23.23 -2.11 -11.93
N GLY A 189 -22.64 -3.11 -11.27
CA GLY A 189 -22.94 -4.52 -11.46
C GLY A 189 -22.45 -5.11 -12.79
N MET A 190 -22.88 -6.34 -13.09
CA MET A 190 -22.52 -7.12 -14.27
C MET A 190 -23.81 -7.63 -14.95
N PRO A 191 -23.92 -7.56 -16.28
CA PRO A 191 -25.03 -8.14 -17.01
C PRO A 191 -25.10 -9.65 -16.80
N HIS A 192 -26.31 -10.19 -16.62
CA HIS A 192 -26.54 -11.61 -16.33
C HIS A 192 -25.75 -12.55 -17.25
N ASP A 193 -25.95 -12.41 -18.55
CA ASP A 193 -25.37 -13.32 -19.55
C ASP A 193 -23.84 -13.19 -19.69
N ASP A 194 -23.29 -12.05 -19.27
CA ASP A 194 -21.86 -11.76 -19.41
C ASP A 194 -21.03 -12.22 -18.20
N ILE A 195 -21.64 -12.43 -17.03
CA ILE A 195 -20.94 -12.81 -15.78
C ILE A 195 -19.95 -13.97 -15.99
N PRO A 196 -20.34 -15.10 -16.63
CA PRO A 196 -19.42 -16.23 -16.82
C PRO A 196 -18.18 -15.86 -17.63
N ASN A 197 -18.35 -15.13 -18.74
CA ASN A 197 -17.22 -14.75 -19.60
C ASN A 197 -16.38 -13.63 -19.00
N MET A 198 -16.99 -12.72 -18.23
CA MET A 198 -16.29 -11.62 -17.56
C MET A 198 -15.32 -12.12 -16.49
N LEU A 199 -15.63 -13.24 -15.82
CA LEU A 199 -14.83 -13.76 -14.70
C LEU A 199 -14.08 -15.05 -15.00
N GLY A 200 -14.67 -15.98 -15.76
CA GLY A 200 -14.10 -17.30 -16.05
C GLY A 200 -13.29 -17.39 -17.35
N ARG A 201 -13.08 -16.29 -18.08
CA ARG A 201 -12.17 -16.23 -19.24
C ARG A 201 -11.04 -15.24 -19.01
N VAL A 202 -9.81 -15.72 -18.95
CA VAL A 202 -8.61 -14.88 -18.77
C VAL A 202 -8.41 -14.00 -20.01
N LEU A 203 -8.05 -12.73 -19.81
CA LEU A 203 -7.91 -11.68 -20.84
C LEU A 203 -9.20 -11.22 -21.56
N SER A 204 -10.39 -11.56 -21.07
CA SER A 204 -11.68 -11.03 -21.60
C SER A 204 -12.09 -9.65 -21.03
N GLY A 205 -11.16 -8.86 -20.50
CA GLY A 205 -11.49 -7.65 -19.72
C GLY A 205 -12.12 -6.52 -20.55
N THR A 206 -12.99 -5.72 -19.94
CA THR A 206 -13.59 -4.52 -20.57
C THR A 206 -12.72 -3.26 -20.41
N LYS A 207 -11.52 -3.37 -19.81
CA LYS A 207 -10.66 -2.25 -19.39
C LYS A 207 -9.61 -1.83 -20.43
N TYR A 208 -9.77 -2.18 -21.71
CA TYR A 208 -8.81 -1.85 -22.79
C TYR A 208 -8.99 -0.43 -23.39
N GLY A 209 -9.80 0.44 -22.77
CA GLY A 209 -10.03 1.80 -23.25
C GLY A 209 -8.93 2.81 -22.86
N LEU A 210 -8.92 3.96 -23.52
CA LEU A 210 -8.07 5.13 -23.22
C LEU A 210 -8.53 5.91 -21.97
N ARG A 211 -9.06 5.22 -20.96
CA ARG A 211 -9.50 5.81 -19.68
C ARG A 211 -8.71 5.16 -18.55
N GLN A 212 -8.17 5.99 -17.67
CA GLN A 212 -7.42 5.49 -16.51
C GLN A 212 -8.35 4.70 -15.58
N THR A 213 -7.91 3.49 -15.21
CA THR A 213 -8.56 2.63 -14.23
C THR A 213 -7.49 2.01 -13.33
N ARG A 214 -7.85 1.62 -12.09
CA ARG A 214 -6.89 0.97 -11.17
C ARG A 214 -6.40 -0.37 -11.73
N GLY A 215 -7.27 -1.10 -12.43
CA GLY A 215 -6.93 -2.31 -13.17
C GLY A 215 -6.38 -2.04 -14.59
N LYS A 216 -5.23 -2.64 -14.96
CA LYS A 216 -4.61 -2.50 -16.30
C LYS A 216 -4.91 -3.66 -17.26
N PHE A 217 -4.95 -4.89 -16.75
CA PHE A 217 -4.99 -6.09 -17.58
C PHE A 217 -6.32 -6.85 -17.53
N GLY A 218 -7.27 -6.41 -16.68
CA GLY A 218 -8.51 -7.15 -16.43
C GLY A 218 -8.28 -8.58 -15.90
N LEU A 219 -7.13 -8.80 -15.23
CA LEU A 219 -6.68 -10.11 -14.75
C LEU A 219 -6.99 -10.34 -13.26
N GLY A 220 -7.08 -9.29 -12.44
CA GLY A 220 -7.12 -9.38 -10.97
C GLY A 220 -8.09 -10.40 -10.38
N ALA A 221 -9.39 -10.19 -10.57
CA ALA A 221 -10.42 -11.10 -10.05
C ALA A 221 -10.33 -12.52 -10.66
N LYS A 222 -9.83 -12.63 -11.90
CA LYS A 222 -9.63 -13.91 -12.60
C LYS A 222 -8.47 -14.69 -12.02
N MET A 223 -7.42 -13.99 -11.58
CA MET A 223 -6.30 -14.61 -10.88
C MET A 223 -6.72 -15.16 -9.52
N ALA A 224 -7.60 -14.45 -8.80
CA ALA A 224 -8.20 -14.98 -7.58
C ALA A 224 -9.01 -16.26 -7.84
N LEU A 225 -9.72 -16.33 -8.97
CA LEU A 225 -10.46 -17.52 -9.40
C LEU A 225 -9.54 -18.69 -9.76
N ILE A 226 -8.49 -18.46 -10.55
CA ILE A 226 -7.47 -19.48 -10.85
C ILE A 226 -6.84 -19.99 -9.55
N TRP A 227 -6.50 -19.10 -8.62
CA TRP A 227 -5.92 -19.47 -7.34
C TRP A 227 -6.88 -20.26 -6.47
N SER A 228 -8.15 -19.87 -6.39
CA SER A 228 -9.20 -20.65 -5.73
C SER A 228 -9.26 -22.07 -6.29
N LYS A 229 -9.32 -22.21 -7.62
CA LYS A 229 -9.36 -23.53 -8.28
C LYS A 229 -8.11 -24.37 -8.00
N MET A 230 -6.93 -23.76 -7.95
CA MET A 230 -5.67 -24.47 -7.70
C MET A 230 -5.44 -24.83 -6.24
N SER A 231 -5.91 -24.00 -5.30
CA SER A 231 -5.65 -24.16 -3.87
C SER A 231 -6.75 -24.94 -3.17
N THR A 232 -8.02 -24.60 -3.42
CA THR A 232 -9.17 -25.18 -2.74
C THR A 232 -10.02 -26.06 -3.64
N GLY A 233 -9.97 -25.83 -4.95
CA GLY A 233 -10.81 -26.54 -5.92
C GLY A 233 -12.27 -26.12 -5.92
N LEU A 234 -12.67 -25.25 -4.97
CA LEU A 234 -14.03 -24.78 -4.79
C LEU A 234 -14.40 -23.70 -5.84
N PRO A 235 -15.65 -23.71 -6.33
CA PRO A 235 -16.14 -22.66 -7.21
C PRO A 235 -16.32 -21.34 -6.46
N ILE A 236 -16.36 -20.24 -7.20
CA ILE A 236 -16.65 -18.92 -6.65
C ILE A 236 -18.14 -18.60 -6.76
N ASP A 237 -18.65 -17.85 -5.79
CA ASP A 237 -20.02 -17.37 -5.76
C ASP A 237 -20.07 -15.89 -6.10
N ILE A 238 -20.91 -15.53 -7.07
CA ILE A 238 -21.08 -14.16 -7.55
C ILE A 238 -22.57 -13.81 -7.48
N LYS A 239 -22.87 -12.66 -6.88
CA LYS A 239 -24.16 -11.99 -7.04
C LYS A 239 -23.94 -10.66 -7.73
N SER A 240 -24.80 -10.31 -8.68
CA SER A 240 -24.76 -8.97 -9.26
C SER A 240 -26.12 -8.51 -9.73
N ALA A 241 -26.38 -7.22 -9.57
CA ALA A 241 -27.56 -6.55 -10.07
C ALA A 241 -27.16 -5.19 -10.65
N MET A 242 -27.73 -4.84 -11.80
CA MET A 242 -27.56 -3.52 -12.40
C MET A 242 -28.66 -2.59 -11.93
N LYS A 243 -28.41 -1.27 -11.95
CA LYS A 243 -29.38 -0.26 -11.56
C LYS A 243 -30.68 -0.41 -12.35
N GLY A 244 -31.82 -0.46 -11.65
CA GLY A 244 -33.14 -0.66 -12.23
C GLY A 244 -33.55 -2.12 -12.49
N GLN A 245 -32.69 -3.11 -12.23
CA GLN A 245 -33.07 -4.53 -12.32
C GLN A 245 -33.87 -4.98 -11.10
N ASN A 246 -35.00 -5.64 -11.34
CA ASN A 246 -35.83 -6.29 -10.32
C ASN A 246 -35.35 -7.71 -9.96
N TYR A 247 -34.17 -8.10 -10.44
CA TYR A 247 -33.55 -9.37 -10.12
C TYR A 247 -32.06 -9.23 -9.80
N ILE A 248 -31.53 -10.15 -9.01
CA ILE A 248 -30.12 -10.37 -8.73
C ILE A 248 -29.69 -11.61 -9.49
N SER A 249 -28.69 -11.47 -10.34
CA SER A 249 -28.03 -12.60 -11.01
C SER A 249 -27.15 -13.32 -9.99
N PHE A 250 -27.42 -14.60 -9.75
CA PHE A 250 -26.53 -15.46 -8.98
C PHE A 250 -25.80 -16.41 -9.92
N CYS A 251 -24.47 -16.44 -9.84
CA CYS A 251 -23.63 -17.32 -10.63
C CYS A 251 -22.61 -18.02 -9.73
N ARG A 252 -22.59 -19.35 -9.76
CA ARG A 252 -21.53 -20.18 -9.19
C ARG A 252 -20.70 -20.75 -10.34
N LEU A 253 -19.42 -20.40 -10.40
CA LEU A 253 -18.56 -20.81 -11.50
C LEU A 253 -17.13 -21.08 -11.05
N ASP A 254 -16.44 -21.92 -11.81
CA ASP A 254 -14.99 -22.08 -11.81
C ASP A 254 -14.45 -21.99 -13.25
N ILE A 255 -13.16 -22.29 -13.44
CA ILE A 255 -12.48 -22.17 -14.73
C ILE A 255 -11.89 -23.50 -15.16
N ASP A 256 -12.07 -23.85 -16.43
CA ASP A 256 -11.23 -24.83 -17.10
C ASP A 256 -9.92 -24.15 -17.49
N ILE A 257 -8.87 -24.42 -16.71
CA ILE A 257 -7.55 -23.79 -16.87
C ILE A 257 -6.93 -24.15 -18.23
N HIS A 258 -7.13 -25.37 -18.72
CA HIS A 258 -6.51 -25.80 -19.98
C HIS A 258 -7.22 -25.20 -21.19
N LYS A 259 -8.54 -25.06 -21.13
CA LYS A 259 -9.33 -24.48 -22.24
C LYS A 259 -9.53 -22.96 -22.14
N ASN A 260 -9.23 -22.35 -21.00
CA ASN A 260 -9.52 -20.94 -20.71
C ASN A 260 -10.99 -20.58 -20.95
N VAL A 261 -11.91 -21.43 -20.49
CA VAL A 261 -13.36 -21.22 -20.58
C VAL A 261 -14.00 -21.29 -19.19
N PRO A 262 -15.07 -20.51 -18.95
CA PRO A 262 -15.84 -20.62 -17.72
C PRO A 262 -16.50 -22.00 -17.65
N HIS A 263 -16.48 -22.59 -16.47
CA HIS A 263 -17.24 -23.78 -16.15
C HIS A 263 -18.31 -23.39 -15.11
N VAL A 264 -19.55 -23.30 -15.58
CA VAL A 264 -20.69 -22.76 -14.81
C VAL A 264 -21.40 -23.90 -14.12
N HIS A 265 -21.49 -23.84 -12.79
CA HIS A 265 -22.20 -24.83 -11.97
C HIS A 265 -23.65 -24.44 -11.76
N LEU A 266 -23.92 -23.15 -11.54
CA LEU A 266 -25.26 -22.62 -11.35
C LEU A 266 -25.32 -21.18 -11.87
N HIS A 267 -26.39 -20.85 -12.60
CA HIS A 267 -26.61 -19.50 -13.09
C HIS A 267 -28.12 -19.22 -13.13
N GLU A 268 -28.59 -18.34 -12.25
CA GLU A 268 -30.01 -18.10 -12.05
C GLU A 268 -30.31 -16.64 -11.69
N LYS A 269 -31.57 -16.22 -11.86
CA LYS A 269 -32.06 -14.89 -11.47
C LYS A 269 -32.91 -15.03 -10.22
N LYS A 270 -32.56 -14.29 -9.17
CA LYS A 270 -33.30 -14.20 -7.89
C LYS A 270 -34.04 -12.88 -7.82
N ALA A 271 -35.19 -12.82 -7.14
CA ALA A 271 -35.93 -11.57 -6.99
C ALA A 271 -35.13 -10.53 -6.18
N ASN A 272 -35.07 -9.29 -6.66
CA ASN A 272 -34.39 -8.17 -6.00
C ASN A 272 -35.40 -7.30 -5.26
N LYS A 273 -35.76 -7.69 -4.03
CA LYS A 273 -36.77 -6.97 -3.23
C LYS A 273 -36.26 -5.65 -2.69
N ASP A 274 -34.97 -5.58 -2.40
CA ASP A 274 -34.33 -4.41 -1.77
C ASP A 274 -33.82 -3.38 -2.80
N HIS A 275 -34.08 -3.62 -4.09
CA HIS A 275 -33.57 -2.81 -5.20
C HIS A 275 -32.06 -2.56 -5.16
N TRP A 276 -31.30 -3.52 -4.61
CA TRP A 276 -29.85 -3.44 -4.53
C TRP A 276 -29.23 -3.50 -5.93
N HIS A 277 -28.16 -2.74 -6.15
CA HIS A 277 -27.30 -2.85 -7.34
C HIS A 277 -25.83 -2.89 -6.92
N GLY A 278 -25.01 -3.53 -7.74
CA GLY A 278 -23.59 -3.74 -7.47
C GLY A 278 -23.15 -5.17 -7.75
N ALA A 279 -22.00 -5.53 -7.20
CA ALA A 279 -21.47 -6.89 -7.24
C ALA A 279 -21.08 -7.37 -5.84
N GLU A 280 -21.34 -8.65 -5.57
CA GLU A 280 -20.82 -9.39 -4.42
C GLU A 280 -20.05 -10.59 -4.96
N ILE A 281 -18.76 -10.65 -4.67
CA ILE A 281 -17.88 -11.75 -5.09
C ILE A 281 -17.35 -12.44 -3.85
N GLN A 282 -17.54 -13.75 -3.78
CA GLN A 282 -17.07 -14.61 -2.71
C GLN A 282 -16.13 -15.69 -3.24
N VAL A 283 -14.93 -15.75 -2.67
CA VAL A 283 -13.87 -16.67 -3.08
C VAL A 283 -13.24 -17.34 -1.85
N VAL A 284 -12.95 -18.63 -1.95
CA VAL A 284 -12.31 -19.41 -0.88
C VAL A 284 -10.90 -19.78 -1.30
N ILE A 285 -9.90 -19.27 -0.59
CA ILE A 285 -8.49 -19.44 -0.94
C ILE A 285 -7.68 -19.95 0.26
N GLU A 286 -6.62 -20.68 -0.03
CA GLU A 286 -5.56 -20.92 0.95
C GLU A 286 -4.83 -19.59 1.24
N GLY A 287 -4.63 -19.28 2.52
CA GLY A 287 -4.05 -18.01 2.95
C GLY A 287 -3.31 -18.07 4.28
N ASN A 288 -2.76 -16.92 4.69
CA ASN A 288 -2.16 -16.76 6.02
C ASN A 288 -2.43 -15.35 6.56
N TRP A 289 -3.45 -15.22 7.40
CA TRP A 289 -3.83 -13.95 8.03
C TRP A 289 -2.75 -13.40 8.96
N THR A 290 -2.17 -14.22 9.83
CA THR A 290 -1.21 -13.79 10.86
C THR A 290 -0.02 -13.02 10.28
N THR A 291 0.52 -13.47 9.15
CA THR A 291 1.70 -12.85 8.52
C THR A 291 1.38 -11.59 7.72
N HIS A 292 0.17 -11.47 7.16
CA HIS A 292 -0.19 -10.41 6.22
C HIS A 292 -1.26 -9.43 6.73
N ARG A 293 -1.79 -9.65 7.95
CA ARG A 293 -2.75 -8.75 8.61
C ARG A 293 -2.29 -7.30 8.61
N SER A 294 -1.03 -7.02 8.99
CA SER A 294 -0.51 -5.65 9.04
C SER A 294 -0.52 -4.97 7.68
N LYS A 295 -0.16 -5.70 6.62
CA LYS A 295 -0.17 -5.20 5.23
C LYS A 295 -1.59 -4.94 4.72
N ILE A 296 -2.52 -5.86 4.98
CA ILE A 296 -3.95 -5.70 4.63
C ILE A 296 -4.53 -4.46 5.31
N LEU A 297 -4.31 -4.32 6.62
CA LEU A 297 -4.79 -3.13 7.36
C LEU A 297 -4.09 -1.84 6.90
N HIS A 298 -2.81 -1.90 6.56
CA HIS A 298 -2.09 -0.74 6.02
C HIS A 298 -2.65 -0.31 4.66
N TYR A 299 -2.93 -1.25 3.76
CA TYR A 299 -3.57 -0.97 2.48
C TYR A 299 -4.95 -0.34 2.66
N MET A 300 -5.81 -0.91 3.51
CA MET A 300 -7.14 -0.32 3.78
C MET A 300 -7.05 1.10 4.35
N ARG A 301 -6.04 1.37 5.21
CA ARG A 301 -5.77 2.73 5.71
C ARG A 301 -5.33 3.68 4.61
N GLN A 302 -4.42 3.24 3.73
CA GLN A 302 -3.99 4.05 2.58
C GLN A 302 -5.18 4.37 1.66
N MET A 303 -6.04 3.39 1.40
CA MET A 303 -7.26 3.59 0.61
C MET A 303 -8.21 4.58 1.26
N ALA A 304 -8.46 4.49 2.57
CA ALA A 304 -9.30 5.44 3.29
C ALA A 304 -8.77 6.89 3.25
N VAL A 305 -7.45 7.07 3.21
CA VAL A 305 -6.82 8.40 3.09
C VAL A 305 -6.91 8.95 1.66
N ILE A 306 -6.67 8.10 0.66
CA ILE A 306 -6.62 8.50 -0.76
C ILE A 306 -8.03 8.68 -1.34
N THR A 307 -9.01 7.93 -0.85
CA THR A 307 -10.41 7.97 -1.31
C THR A 307 -11.35 8.40 -0.18
N PRO A 308 -11.31 9.68 0.25
CA PRO A 308 -12.13 10.17 1.37
C PRO A 308 -13.64 10.19 1.05
N TYR A 309 -14.00 10.07 -0.23
CA TYR A 309 -15.38 9.98 -0.71
C TYR A 309 -15.93 8.55 -0.70
N ALA A 310 -15.12 7.54 -0.39
CA ALA A 310 -15.52 6.14 -0.34
C ALA A 310 -15.72 5.67 1.11
N GLN A 311 -16.76 4.87 1.33
CA GLN A 311 -17.02 4.20 2.59
C GLN A 311 -16.52 2.75 2.54
N PHE A 312 -15.73 2.36 3.54
CA PHE A 312 -15.22 1.01 3.66
C PHE A 312 -15.67 0.36 4.96
N LEU A 313 -16.36 -0.78 4.86
CA LEU A 313 -16.65 -1.67 5.97
C LEU A 313 -15.75 -2.90 5.89
N PHE A 314 -14.78 -3.01 6.80
CA PHE A 314 -13.88 -4.16 6.86
C PHE A 314 -14.20 -5.05 8.07
N ARG A 315 -14.43 -6.35 7.83
CA ARG A 315 -14.69 -7.36 8.86
C ARG A 315 -13.74 -8.55 8.71
N PHE A 316 -13.17 -8.99 9.83
CA PHE A 316 -12.47 -10.26 9.92
C PHE A 316 -13.25 -11.16 10.89
N LEU A 317 -13.63 -12.35 10.44
CA LEU A 317 -14.38 -13.35 11.20
C LEU A 317 -13.47 -14.56 11.45
N SER A 318 -13.33 -14.95 12.72
CA SER A 318 -12.60 -16.17 13.12
C SER A 318 -13.52 -17.06 13.95
N ASP A 319 -13.31 -18.38 13.91
CA ASP A 319 -14.11 -19.37 14.65
C ASP A 319 -13.92 -19.27 16.18
N ALA A 320 -12.92 -18.52 16.64
CA ALA A 320 -12.76 -18.12 18.03
C ALA A 320 -13.48 -16.78 18.29
N ALA A 321 -14.52 -16.81 19.13
CA ALA A 321 -15.35 -15.65 19.49
C ALA A 321 -14.58 -14.45 20.09
N ASP A 322 -13.30 -14.60 20.43
CA ASP A 322 -12.44 -13.59 21.06
C ASP A 322 -11.55 -12.80 20.08
N LYS A 323 -11.79 -12.86 18.75
CA LYS A 323 -10.92 -12.18 17.75
C LYS A 323 -11.63 -11.28 16.74
N ASN A 324 -12.81 -10.76 17.08
CA ASN A 324 -13.50 -9.78 16.22
C ASN A 324 -13.01 -8.36 16.55
N LEU A 325 -12.24 -7.77 15.63
CA LEU A 325 -11.88 -6.35 15.67
C LEU A 325 -12.74 -5.60 14.66
N THR A 326 -13.76 -4.91 15.14
CA THR A 326 -14.44 -3.85 14.39
C THR A 326 -13.67 -2.56 14.58
N VAL A 327 -13.01 -2.06 13.53
CA VAL A 327 -12.30 -0.78 13.58
C VAL A 327 -13.31 0.34 13.35
N SER A 328 -13.64 1.09 14.41
CA SER A 328 -14.34 2.36 14.29
C SER A 328 -13.31 3.51 14.22
N TRP A 329 -13.49 4.39 13.24
CA TRP A 329 -12.52 5.42 12.84
C TRP A 329 -12.64 6.74 13.60
N ASN A 330 -13.42 6.80 14.68
CA ASN A 330 -13.62 8.02 15.48
C ASN A 330 -12.40 8.44 16.35
N SER A 331 -11.22 7.83 16.13
CA SER A 331 -10.05 7.92 17.02
C SER A 331 -8.82 8.55 16.39
N TYR A 332 -8.95 9.46 15.43
CA TYR A 332 -7.80 10.17 14.85
C TYR A 332 -7.43 11.46 15.59
N LYS A 333 -7.34 11.37 16.94
CA LYS A 333 -6.55 12.33 17.72
C LYS A 333 -5.07 12.15 17.39
N ILE A 334 -4.63 12.70 16.27
CA ILE A 334 -3.24 12.69 15.85
C ILE A 334 -2.44 13.59 16.80
N ASN A 335 -1.53 12.97 17.56
CA ASN A 335 -0.25 13.55 17.91
C ASN A 335 0.77 12.40 17.97
N GLN A 336 1.84 12.52 17.21
CA GLN A 336 2.86 11.49 17.11
C GLN A 336 4.23 12.06 17.52
N GLN A 337 4.25 12.83 18.62
CA GLN A 337 5.41 13.32 19.40
C GLN A 337 6.70 13.45 18.57
N GLN A 338 6.91 14.48 17.74
CA GLN A 338 6.39 15.85 17.85
C GLN A 338 6.14 16.57 16.52
N ASP A 339 6.22 15.88 15.39
CA ASP A 339 5.43 16.13 14.16
C ASP A 339 5.98 15.19 13.07
N LYS A 340 5.12 14.33 12.53
CA LYS A 340 5.51 13.36 11.50
C LYS A 340 5.21 13.93 10.13
N ILE A 341 6.25 14.17 9.34
CA ILE A 341 6.09 14.55 7.93
C ILE A 341 5.60 13.31 7.17
N GLY A 342 4.34 13.34 6.73
CA GLY A 342 3.79 12.39 5.77
C GLY A 342 3.94 12.95 4.37
N VAL A 343 4.62 12.23 3.49
CA VAL A 343 4.76 12.60 2.07
C VAL A 343 3.87 11.68 1.25
N PHE A 344 2.89 12.26 0.56
CA PHE A 344 2.03 11.56 -0.37
C PHE A 344 2.36 12.01 -1.79
N VAL A 345 2.62 11.05 -2.66
CA VAL A 345 2.86 11.30 -4.09
C VAL A 345 1.83 10.49 -4.86
N SER A 346 0.97 11.18 -5.62
CA SER A 346 0.01 10.56 -6.52
C SER A 346 0.51 10.68 -7.95
N ILE A 347 0.63 9.55 -8.64
CA ILE A 347 1.02 9.50 -10.05
C ILE A 347 -0.18 8.98 -10.84
N VAL A 348 -0.63 9.79 -11.80
CA VAL A 348 -1.88 9.60 -12.54
C VAL A 348 -1.52 9.61 -14.02
N SER A 349 -1.81 8.51 -14.71
CA SER A 349 -1.51 8.36 -16.14
C SER A 349 -2.39 7.26 -16.75
N THR A 350 -2.65 7.35 -18.05
CA THR A 350 -3.30 6.28 -18.82
C THR A 350 -2.46 4.99 -18.84
N LYS A 351 -1.14 5.10 -18.66
CA LYS A 351 -0.23 3.95 -18.60
C LYS A 351 0.85 4.16 -17.55
N ILE A 352 0.68 3.52 -16.39
CA ILE A 352 1.73 3.45 -15.36
C ILE A 352 2.70 2.28 -15.67
N PRO A 353 4.02 2.54 -15.68
CA PRO A 353 5.07 1.56 -15.98
C PRO A 353 5.45 0.77 -14.72
N PHE A 354 4.60 -0.18 -14.32
CA PHE A 354 4.93 -1.08 -13.21
C PHE A 354 5.97 -2.13 -13.63
N LYS A 355 6.97 -2.36 -12.78
CA LYS A 355 8.04 -3.38 -13.00
C LYS A 355 7.52 -4.81 -12.85
N GLY A 356 6.44 -4.98 -12.08
CA GLY A 356 5.77 -6.26 -11.86
C GLY A 356 4.27 -6.18 -12.09
N THR A 357 3.67 -7.30 -12.48
CA THR A 357 2.22 -7.49 -12.71
C THR A 357 1.38 -7.32 -11.45
N GLY A 358 1.98 -7.45 -10.26
CA GLY A 358 1.37 -7.11 -8.97
C GLY A 358 1.26 -5.61 -8.67
N LYS A 359 1.81 -4.73 -9.53
CA LYS A 359 1.74 -3.25 -9.41
C LYS A 359 2.27 -2.65 -8.09
N GLU A 360 3.19 -3.33 -7.43
CA GLU A 360 3.75 -2.88 -6.14
C GLU A 360 4.85 -1.81 -6.30
N TYR A 361 5.56 -1.82 -7.44
CA TYR A 361 6.70 -0.94 -7.70
C TYR A 361 6.66 -0.36 -9.12
N ILE A 362 6.96 0.93 -9.24
CA ILE A 362 7.17 1.62 -10.51
C ILE A 362 8.63 1.42 -10.92
N GLY A 363 8.88 1.18 -12.21
CA GLY A 363 10.23 1.06 -12.74
C GLY A 363 11.02 2.37 -12.60
N ASP A 364 12.31 2.24 -12.27
CA ASP A 364 13.27 3.34 -12.17
C ASP A 364 13.87 3.75 -13.52
N ASP A 365 13.49 3.04 -14.59
CA ASP A 365 13.91 3.23 -15.96
C ASP A 365 13.35 4.51 -16.60
N ILE A 366 12.27 5.07 -16.05
CA ILE A 366 11.62 6.27 -16.61
C ILE A 366 12.02 7.51 -15.82
N THR A 367 13.10 8.12 -16.31
CA THR A 367 13.73 9.30 -15.70
C THR A 367 12.82 10.53 -15.69
N GLU A 368 11.88 10.64 -16.63
CA GLU A 368 10.94 11.76 -16.72
C GLU A 368 9.99 11.79 -15.51
N ILE A 369 9.43 10.63 -15.13
CA ILE A 369 8.55 10.50 -13.96
C ILE A 369 9.34 10.80 -12.68
N ALA A 370 10.56 10.25 -12.56
CA ALA A 370 11.41 10.48 -11.40
C ALA A 370 11.80 11.96 -11.24
N SER A 371 12.12 12.63 -12.36
CA SER A 371 12.43 14.06 -12.38
C SER A 371 11.22 14.92 -12.00
N ALA A 372 10.03 14.60 -12.53
CA ALA A 372 8.79 15.30 -12.21
C ALA A 372 8.42 15.15 -10.72
N VAL A 373 8.48 13.94 -10.17
CA VAL A 373 8.23 13.68 -8.75
C VAL A 373 9.25 14.41 -7.87
N LYS A 374 10.53 14.37 -8.22
CA LYS A 374 11.59 15.08 -7.48
C LYS A 374 11.36 16.60 -7.47
N SER A 375 10.94 17.16 -8.60
CA SER A 375 10.62 18.59 -8.72
C SER A 375 9.39 18.97 -7.89
N ALA A 376 8.31 18.19 -7.95
CA ALA A 376 7.13 18.39 -7.12
C ALA A 376 7.46 18.30 -5.61
N LEU A 377 8.25 17.31 -5.20
CA LEU A 377 8.70 17.19 -3.81
C LEU A 377 9.57 18.37 -3.37
N LYS A 378 10.49 18.85 -4.23
CA LYS A 378 11.29 20.05 -3.95
C LYS A 378 10.43 21.28 -3.74
N GLN A 379 9.39 21.48 -4.57
CA GLN A 379 8.45 22.59 -4.41
C GLN A 379 7.73 22.51 -3.04
N CYS A 380 7.19 21.34 -2.68
CA CYS A 380 6.56 21.14 -1.37
C CYS A 380 7.54 21.42 -0.21
N CYS A 381 8.79 20.96 -0.31
CA CYS A 381 9.81 21.18 0.71
C CYS A 381 10.21 22.66 0.85
N LEU A 382 10.31 23.40 -0.26
CA LEU A 382 10.61 24.85 -0.23
C LEU A 382 9.48 25.62 0.45
N GLN A 383 8.23 25.27 0.18
CA GLN A 383 7.07 25.87 0.83
C GLN A 383 7.02 25.54 2.33
N LEU A 384 7.31 24.28 2.69
CA LEU A 384 7.41 23.87 4.09
C LEU A 384 8.53 24.60 4.84
N LYS A 385 9.70 24.79 4.20
CA LYS A 385 10.84 25.53 4.77
C LYS A 385 10.42 26.95 5.18
N SER A 386 9.71 27.66 4.30
CA SER A 386 9.22 29.02 4.59
C SER A 386 8.33 29.02 5.85
N LYS A 387 7.33 28.13 5.92
CA LYS A 387 6.44 28.05 7.10
C LYS A 387 7.17 27.68 8.40
N ILE A 388 8.12 26.75 8.35
CA ILE A 388 8.93 26.38 9.53
C ILE A 388 9.75 27.58 10.01
N MET A 389 10.41 28.31 9.10
CA MET A 389 11.21 29.48 9.45
C MET A 389 10.36 30.59 10.07
N LYS A 390 9.17 30.88 9.50
CA LYS A 390 8.22 31.85 10.08
C LYS A 390 7.80 31.45 11.49
N LYS A 391 7.48 30.17 11.72
CA LYS A 391 7.08 29.65 13.04
C LYS A 391 8.23 29.70 14.06
N LEU A 392 9.47 29.42 13.63
CA LEU A 392 10.65 29.50 14.47
C LEU A 392 10.94 30.95 14.89
N GLN A 393 10.91 31.89 13.95
CA GLN A 393 11.11 33.31 14.23
C GLN A 393 10.03 33.88 15.16
N ALA A 394 8.76 33.50 14.96
CA ALA A 394 7.67 33.90 15.86
C ALA A 394 7.90 33.39 17.29
N ARG A 395 8.40 32.14 17.42
CA ARG A 395 8.76 31.56 18.71
C ARG A 395 9.95 32.27 19.36
N GLU A 396 11.00 32.56 18.60
CA GLU A 396 12.17 33.31 19.08
C GLU A 396 11.79 34.72 19.54
N ARG A 397 10.89 35.41 18.81
CA ARG A 397 10.34 36.71 19.21
C ARG A 397 9.61 36.63 20.56
N GLN A 398 8.73 35.63 20.70
CA GLN A 398 8.00 35.40 21.95
C GLN A 398 8.94 35.04 23.11
N ASP A 399 9.95 34.21 22.87
CA ASP A 399 10.95 33.83 23.86
C ASP A 399 11.83 35.04 24.26
N ARG A 400 12.22 35.91 23.31
CA ARG A 400 12.95 37.16 23.57
C ARG A 400 12.12 38.10 24.45
N LYS A 401 10.85 38.35 24.11
CA LYS A 401 9.95 39.20 24.90
C LYS A 401 9.80 38.67 26.32
N ARG A 402 9.57 37.37 26.48
CA ARG A 402 9.47 36.71 27.78
C ARG A 402 10.76 36.87 28.60
N ASN A 403 11.92 36.70 27.96
CA ASN A 403 13.21 36.85 28.62
C ASN A 403 13.46 38.30 29.05
N LEU A 404 13.22 39.28 28.17
CA LEU A 404 13.37 40.70 28.51
C LEU A 404 12.47 41.10 29.68
N ASN A 405 11.18 40.74 29.63
CA ASN A 405 10.24 41.02 30.72
C ASN A 405 10.65 40.41 32.07
N ARG A 406 11.38 39.28 32.06
CA ARG A 406 11.91 38.67 33.27
C ARG A 406 13.01 39.51 33.93
N TYR A 407 13.83 40.21 33.15
CA TYR A 407 14.95 41.02 33.66
C TYR A 407 14.56 42.47 34.01
N ILE A 408 13.42 42.97 33.51
CA ILE A 408 12.96 44.34 33.78
C ILE A 408 13.00 44.71 35.27
N PRO A 409 12.48 43.89 36.22
CA PRO A 409 12.48 44.27 37.63
C PRO A 409 13.88 44.43 38.23
N ASP A 410 14.85 43.62 37.80
CA ASP A 410 16.22 43.67 38.33
C ASP A 410 16.99 44.85 37.74
N VAL A 411 16.79 45.14 36.46
CA VAL A 411 17.41 46.30 35.79
C VAL A 411 16.82 47.60 36.32
N ALA A 412 15.49 47.69 36.47
CA ALA A 412 14.83 48.88 37.02
C ALA A 412 15.32 49.21 38.43
N ARG A 413 15.50 48.18 39.27
CA ARG A 413 16.05 48.34 40.62
C ARG A 413 17.49 48.84 40.61
N ALA A 414 18.36 48.21 39.81
CA ALA A 414 19.76 48.60 39.71
C ALA A 414 19.94 50.03 39.18
N ILE A 415 19.16 50.43 38.16
CA ILE A 415 19.17 51.79 37.63
C ILE A 415 18.73 52.78 38.72
N MET A 416 17.63 52.50 39.42
CA MET A 416 17.14 53.38 40.48
C MET A 416 18.16 53.54 41.62
N GLU A 417 18.78 52.44 42.05
CA GLU A 417 19.83 52.45 43.08
C GLU A 417 21.01 53.36 42.67
N THR A 418 21.51 53.21 41.43
CA THR A 418 22.59 54.08 40.93
C THR A 418 22.19 55.54 40.80
N LEU A 419 20.94 55.83 40.41
CA LEU A 419 20.46 57.20 40.28
C LEU A 419 20.27 57.88 41.63
N VAL A 420 19.82 57.14 42.65
CA VAL A 420 19.72 57.63 44.03
C VAL A 420 21.10 57.93 44.58
N GLU A 421 22.08 57.04 44.38
CA GLU A 421 23.46 57.30 44.80
C GLU A 421 24.05 58.57 44.16
N ILE A 422 23.82 58.77 42.86
CA ILE A 422 24.29 59.96 42.13
C ILE A 422 23.56 61.23 42.60
N ALA A 423 22.28 61.13 42.93
CA ALA A 423 21.47 62.27 43.38
C ALA A 423 21.81 62.71 44.82
N ASP A 424 22.24 61.76 45.66
CA ASP A 424 22.72 62.01 47.03
C ASP A 424 24.16 62.57 47.06
N GLU A 425 24.99 62.26 46.06
CA GLU A 425 26.33 62.85 45.92
C GLU A 425 26.24 64.34 45.53
N SER A 426 26.91 65.21 46.29
CA SER A 426 26.96 66.65 46.00
C SER A 426 27.47 66.92 44.57
N PRO A 427 26.88 67.85 43.81
CA PRO A 427 27.14 67.98 42.38
C PRO A 427 28.63 68.19 42.11
N PRO A 428 29.23 67.43 41.18
CA PRO A 428 30.63 67.54 40.87
C PRO A 428 30.94 68.97 40.38
N LYS A 429 32.10 69.52 40.79
CA LYS A 429 32.55 70.89 40.43
C LYS A 429 32.61 71.16 38.91
N ARG A 430 32.46 70.13 38.08
CA ARG A 430 32.22 70.19 36.63
C ARG A 430 31.17 69.14 36.27
N PRO A 431 29.93 69.53 35.90
CA PRO A 431 28.93 68.58 35.45
C PRO A 431 29.40 67.93 34.14
N ARG A 432 29.21 66.62 34.04
CA ARG A 432 29.56 65.82 32.85
C ARG A 432 28.31 65.45 32.03
N TYR A 433 27.17 66.01 32.40
CA TYR A 433 25.83 65.61 32.00
C TYR A 433 25.08 66.82 31.40
N ASP A 434 24.12 66.55 30.52
CA ASP A 434 23.34 67.58 29.84
C ASP A 434 22.21 68.09 30.76
N LYS A 435 21.58 69.22 30.42
CA LYS A 435 20.50 69.83 31.25
C LYS A 435 19.32 68.89 31.51
N GLU A 436 19.09 67.92 30.62
CA GLU A 436 18.02 66.93 30.75
C GLU A 436 18.31 65.92 31.88
N ASP A 437 19.58 65.65 32.16
CA ASP A 437 20.02 64.74 33.22
C ASP A 437 19.87 65.38 34.61
N GLU A 438 20.10 66.70 34.73
CA GLU A 438 19.85 67.45 35.98
C GLU A 438 18.36 67.43 36.36
N GLU A 439 17.46 67.61 35.38
CA GLU A 439 16.01 67.56 35.60
C GLU A 439 15.54 66.15 36.02
N LEU A 440 16.19 65.09 35.52
CA LEU A 440 15.90 63.72 35.92
C LEU A 440 16.32 63.45 37.38
N LEU A 441 17.50 63.93 37.78
CA LEU A 441 18.00 63.78 39.16
C LEU A 441 17.12 64.54 40.17
N ASP A 442 16.64 65.73 39.81
CA ASP A 442 15.68 66.49 40.62
C ASP A 442 14.33 65.74 40.77
N LYS A 443 13.87 65.07 39.71
CA LYS A 443 12.66 64.23 39.73
C LYS A 443 12.84 62.95 40.56
N VAL A 444 14.06 62.42 40.64
CA VAL A 444 14.42 61.30 41.52
C VAL A 444 14.43 61.76 42.98
N ASN A 445 15.03 62.91 43.28
CA ASN A 445 15.06 63.49 44.63
C ASN A 445 13.68 63.88 45.16
N SER A 446 12.78 64.33 44.28
CA SER A 446 11.39 64.65 44.62
C SER A 446 10.45 63.43 44.67
N GLN A 447 10.97 62.22 44.47
CA GLN A 447 10.21 60.95 44.42
C GLN A 447 9.12 60.89 43.33
N GLU A 448 9.18 61.76 42.32
CA GLU A 448 8.28 61.71 41.17
C GLU A 448 8.61 60.52 40.25
N VAL A 449 9.90 60.16 40.19
CA VAL A 449 10.39 58.97 39.48
C VAL A 449 10.72 57.88 40.49
N THR A 450 10.08 56.73 40.35
CA THR A 450 10.25 55.57 41.25
C THR A 450 10.63 54.31 40.46
N GLU A 451 11.01 53.24 41.16
CA GLU A 451 11.28 51.93 40.53
C GLU A 451 10.10 51.46 39.66
N THR A 452 8.86 51.74 40.07
CA THR A 452 7.66 51.38 39.30
C THR A 452 7.58 52.17 38.00
N THR A 453 7.95 53.45 38.00
CA THR A 453 8.00 54.28 36.80
C THR A 453 9.00 53.72 35.78
N PHE A 454 10.20 53.33 36.22
CA PHE A 454 11.19 52.71 35.33
C PHE A 454 10.74 51.34 34.80
N ARG A 455 10.11 50.53 35.65
CA ARG A 455 9.57 49.22 35.26
C ARG A 455 8.52 49.36 34.15
N ASP A 456 7.60 50.31 34.28
CA ASP A 456 6.52 50.53 33.33
C ASP A 456 7.07 51.10 32.01
N CYS A 457 8.00 52.06 32.07
CA CYS A 457 8.67 52.61 30.89
C CYS A 457 9.46 51.53 30.11
N LEU A 458 10.22 50.68 30.82
CA LEU A 458 10.96 49.58 30.19
C LEU A 458 10.01 48.54 29.59
N ALA A 459 8.90 48.22 30.25
CA ALA A 459 7.90 47.30 29.72
C ALA A 459 7.23 47.85 28.45
N GLN A 460 6.85 49.12 28.46
CA GLN A 460 6.27 49.80 27.30
C GLN A 460 7.25 49.86 26.13
N HIS A 461 8.54 50.10 26.42
CA HIS A 461 9.58 50.10 25.38
C HIS A 461 9.77 48.71 24.76
N VAL A 462 9.76 47.64 25.56
CA VAL A 462 9.81 46.26 25.03
C VAL A 462 8.60 45.95 24.15
N GLU A 463 7.41 46.45 24.49
CA GLU A 463 6.21 46.30 23.66
C GLU A 463 6.28 47.10 22.35
N GLN A 464 6.79 48.33 22.38
CA GLN A 464 6.98 49.16 21.19
C GLN A 464 7.96 48.50 20.21
N VAL A 465 9.11 48.02 20.70
CA VAL A 465 10.11 47.32 19.86
C VAL A 465 9.53 46.05 19.26
N ASP A 466 8.71 45.30 20.01
CA ASP A 466 8.03 44.10 19.51
C ASP A 466 7.01 44.44 18.40
N TYR A 467 6.28 45.55 18.56
CA TYR A 467 5.35 46.07 17.55
C TYR A 467 6.06 46.53 16.28
N GLU A 468 7.14 47.32 16.40
CA GLU A 468 7.96 47.77 15.27
C GLU A 468 8.56 46.59 14.51
N MET A 469 9.15 45.62 15.22
CA MET A 469 9.67 44.39 14.61
C MET A 469 8.58 43.55 13.93
N ALA A 470 7.35 43.56 14.46
CA ALA A 470 6.23 42.87 13.83
C ALA A 470 5.80 43.58 12.54
N LEU A 471 5.80 44.92 12.53
CA LEU A 471 5.44 45.75 11.39
C LEU A 471 6.47 45.64 10.26
N GLU A 472 7.77 45.75 10.58
CA GLU A 472 8.86 45.54 9.62
C GLU A 472 8.79 44.16 8.97
N TYR A 473 8.49 43.13 9.77
CA TYR A 473 8.32 41.77 9.27
C TYR A 473 7.11 41.65 8.33
N ALA A 474 5.97 42.25 8.66
CA ALA A 474 4.80 42.28 7.79
C ALA A 474 5.10 42.99 6.46
N MET A 475 5.84 44.11 6.51
CA MET A 475 6.27 44.86 5.32
C MET A 475 7.26 44.08 4.45
N GLN A 476 8.24 43.39 5.05
CA GLN A 476 9.21 42.57 4.31
C GLN A 476 8.60 41.29 3.72
N SER A 477 7.62 40.69 4.40
CA SER A 477 7.00 39.45 3.96
C SER A 477 5.83 39.64 3.00
N GLY A 478 5.32 40.87 2.83
CA GLY A 478 4.27 41.20 1.86
C GLY A 478 2.91 40.55 2.16
N VAL A 479 2.67 40.09 3.39
CA VAL A 479 1.47 39.34 3.78
C VAL A 479 0.56 40.25 4.62
N SER A 480 -0.60 40.64 4.08
CA SER A 480 -1.74 41.03 4.90
C SER A 480 -2.27 39.80 5.62
N GLU A 481 -2.82 39.98 6.82
CA GLU A 481 -3.35 38.92 7.68
C GLU A 481 -4.19 37.86 6.94
N GLU A 482 -4.02 36.62 7.42
CA GLU A 482 -4.35 35.31 6.84
C GLU A 482 -5.58 35.23 5.90
N PRO A 483 -5.40 34.43 4.83
CA PRO A 483 -6.09 33.14 4.78
C PRO A 483 -5.07 32.01 5.02
N ARG A 484 -5.54 30.85 5.47
CA ARG A 484 -4.79 29.60 5.30
C ARG A 484 -4.55 29.42 3.80
N GLU A 485 -3.45 29.95 3.29
CA GLU A 485 -3.11 29.80 1.88
C GLU A 485 -2.93 28.31 1.61
N ASP A 486 -3.84 27.77 0.81
CA ASP A 486 -3.74 26.47 0.22
C ASP A 486 -2.42 26.39 -0.55
N ILE A 487 -1.66 25.34 -0.25
CA ILE A 487 -0.35 25.09 -0.83
C ILE A 487 -0.59 24.42 -2.19
N TYR A 488 -0.28 25.14 -3.27
CA TYR A 488 -0.38 24.61 -4.63
C TYR A 488 0.99 24.21 -5.19
N LEU A 489 1.01 23.10 -5.92
CA LEU A 489 2.14 22.74 -6.79
C LEU A 489 2.10 23.65 -8.02
N ASN A 490 3.22 24.30 -8.33
CA ASN A 490 3.33 25.06 -9.56
C ASN A 490 3.55 24.08 -10.72
N SER A 491 2.81 24.27 -11.81
CA SER A 491 3.01 23.55 -13.08
C SER A 491 4.50 23.54 -13.45
N LEU A 492 5.00 22.38 -13.89
CA LEU A 492 6.38 22.20 -14.33
C LEU A 492 6.67 22.94 -15.64
N ASP A 493 5.65 23.17 -16.47
CA ASP A 493 5.73 24.00 -17.66
C ASP A 493 5.15 25.40 -17.41
N ALA A 494 5.90 26.40 -17.86
CA ALA A 494 5.57 27.81 -17.75
C ALA A 494 4.36 28.20 -18.63
N SER A 495 3.53 29.08 -18.06
CA SER A 495 2.41 29.82 -18.65
C SER A 495 1.33 29.02 -19.38
N TYR A 496 0.36 28.50 -18.63
CA TYR A 496 -0.98 28.22 -19.17
C TYR A 496 -1.90 29.43 -18.90
N LYS A 497 -2.76 29.78 -19.87
CA LYS A 497 -3.85 30.75 -19.65
C LYS A 497 -4.93 30.05 -18.85
N PHE A 498 -5.08 30.40 -17.58
CA PHE A 498 -6.11 29.81 -16.71
C PHE A 498 -7.45 30.51 -16.91
N VAL A 499 -8.53 29.74 -16.83
CA VAL A 499 -9.89 30.28 -16.63
C VAL A 499 -10.32 29.91 -15.22
N ASP A 500 -10.57 30.93 -14.41
CA ASP A 500 -10.98 30.76 -13.02
C ASP A 500 -12.50 30.57 -12.94
N PHE A 501 -12.93 29.41 -12.45
CA PHE A 501 -14.32 29.14 -12.07
C PHE A 501 -14.46 29.35 -10.57
N GLN A 502 -15.13 30.44 -10.19
CA GLN A 502 -15.36 30.78 -8.78
C GLN A 502 -16.72 30.24 -8.32
N SER A 503 -16.70 29.45 -7.25
CA SER A 503 -17.86 29.06 -6.44
C SER A 503 -17.59 29.46 -4.98
N PRO A 504 -18.62 29.83 -4.19
CA PRO A 504 -18.45 30.14 -2.77
C PRO A 504 -17.89 28.99 -1.91
N LEU A 505 -17.80 27.78 -2.47
CA LEU A 505 -17.28 26.58 -1.78
C LEU A 505 -15.95 26.07 -2.36
N PHE A 506 -15.57 26.46 -3.57
CA PHE A 506 -14.31 26.02 -4.20
C PHE A 506 -13.97 26.88 -5.42
N VAL A 507 -12.67 26.99 -5.73
CA VAL A 507 -12.17 27.63 -6.95
C VAL A 507 -11.56 26.54 -7.83
N PHE A 508 -12.10 26.35 -9.04
CA PHE A 508 -11.48 25.49 -10.04
C PHE A 508 -10.71 26.36 -11.04
N LYS A 509 -9.43 26.04 -11.25
CA LYS A 509 -8.66 26.62 -12.36
C LYS A 509 -8.64 25.63 -13.50
N PHE A 510 -9.34 25.97 -14.57
CA PHE A 510 -9.32 25.18 -15.79
C PHE A 510 -8.11 25.59 -16.64
N ILE A 511 -7.31 24.60 -17.03
CA ILE A 511 -6.28 24.73 -18.07
C ILE A 511 -6.94 24.24 -19.36
N PRO A 512 -7.21 25.12 -20.34
CA PRO A 512 -7.78 24.73 -21.63
C PRO A 512 -6.85 23.85 -22.45
#